data_AF-A0A9E7DCA9-F1
#
_entry.id   AF-A0A9E7DCA9-F1
#
_cell.length_a   1.000
_cell.length_b   1.000
_cell.length_c   1.000
_cell.angle_alpha   90.00
_cell.angle_beta   90.00
_cell.angle_gamma   90.00
#
_symmetry.space_group_name_H-M   'P 1'
#
loop_
_entity.id
_entity.type
_entity.pdbx_description
1 polymer ?
#
loop_
_entity_poly.entity_id
_entity_poly.type
_entity_poly.pdbx_seq_one_letter_code
_entity_poly.pdbx_strand_id
1 'polypeptide(L)'
;MPDISYTDATHLDIGVLKGARLDLEYGDTGNDFELTLDIDSEQRLDDGAYVYVEGTEWGGVVDALESNSGNNTITYIGRSWQGIIRDKVLEPQSGEDYLSVRGEAHGVLKQLVQRLGLASQFKVSEETSGITVKYTFDRYCDAWTGIRKMLADSSARLNIEYDSIERMIVLSVKPITDWTDGADAEHSDVTIKRVVRPYNHLICLGSGELKNRIVLHFYADARGNISTTQTLFGIDERTTTYNYTNASREELEKDGPKKLKEYQAADSINVTLDDDEEFGIGDIVPGIDPVTGLHVTATVGTKVIIVTDTQVSISYKVGGTASNTSSSGTAEHGSSTGSGAVSSSYTAGTGISIAGRTISAEVSRADFKSLENKVNEARKVATDSASEIGRATLQVDSKVAEVTATTPLKAQRTGGTVALTHEPSNVTAGAYGSESDVNASWGDTVQLGATVNVDALGHVTDAQTHTVKLPAKPTYTAQEVGAAPANHTHSYAGASTPGGDANAAKKLSQARTIKLVGSVSGTAIFDGSSDVTINVQGATQGGATTPSFPVGSVIETTSFVNPAIKLRR
;
A
#
# COMPACT_ATOMS: atom_id res chain seq x y z
N MET A 1 -47.03 -30.21 -4.91
CA MET A 1 -46.29 -29.11 -4.27
C MET A 1 -46.35 -29.35 -2.78
N PRO A 2 -45.30 -29.04 -2.02
CA PRO A 2 -45.28 -29.30 -0.58
C PRO A 2 -46.35 -28.47 0.13
N ASP A 3 -47.08 -29.09 1.05
CA ASP A 3 -48.03 -28.41 1.92
C ASP A 3 -47.30 -27.82 3.13
N ILE A 4 -47.46 -26.52 3.39
CA ILE A 4 -46.96 -25.88 4.60
C ILE A 4 -47.93 -26.22 5.73
N SER A 5 -47.48 -27.00 6.70
CA SER A 5 -48.28 -27.46 7.84
C SER A 5 -47.89 -26.72 9.12
N TYR A 6 -48.81 -26.69 10.08
CA TYR A 6 -48.57 -26.06 11.37
C TYR A 6 -49.20 -26.82 12.53
N THR A 7 -48.64 -26.62 13.72
CA THR A 7 -49.09 -27.23 14.97
C THR A 7 -49.67 -26.21 15.95
N ASP A 8 -50.21 -26.70 17.06
CA ASP A 8 -50.36 -25.89 18.28
C ASP A 8 -49.03 -25.76 19.03
N ALA A 9 -49.04 -25.02 20.15
CA ALA A 9 -47.87 -24.85 21.03
C ALA A 9 -47.42 -26.15 21.76
N THR A 10 -48.19 -27.24 21.66
CA THR A 10 -47.82 -28.58 22.16
C THR A 10 -47.28 -29.50 21.06
N HIS A 11 -47.11 -28.96 19.86
CA HIS A 11 -46.65 -29.63 18.64
C HIS A 11 -47.62 -30.73 18.16
N LEU A 12 -48.91 -30.55 18.42
CA LEU A 12 -49.96 -31.35 17.79
C LEU A 12 -50.39 -30.68 16.47
N ASP A 13 -50.43 -31.45 15.39
CA ASP A 13 -50.84 -30.94 14.08
C ASP A 13 -52.24 -30.35 14.11
N ILE A 14 -52.37 -29.12 13.60
CA ILE A 14 -53.66 -28.44 13.42
C ILE A 14 -54.13 -28.58 11.97
N GLY A 15 -53.24 -28.34 11.01
CA GLY A 15 -53.58 -28.44 9.59
C GLY A 15 -52.58 -27.79 8.65
N VAL A 16 -53.03 -27.54 7.42
CA VAL A 16 -52.26 -26.94 6.34
C VAL A 16 -52.60 -25.46 6.20
N LEU A 17 -51.58 -24.61 6.13
CA LEU A 17 -51.72 -23.18 5.89
C LEU A 17 -52.06 -22.91 4.42
N LYS A 18 -52.93 -21.92 4.19
CA LYS A 18 -53.33 -21.46 2.84
C LYS A 18 -53.01 -19.99 2.66
N GLY A 19 -52.56 -19.64 1.47
CA GLY A 19 -52.09 -18.30 1.12
C GLY A 19 -50.81 -17.92 1.87
N ALA A 20 -50.02 -18.90 2.30
CA ALA A 20 -48.85 -18.67 3.13
C ALA A 20 -47.58 -18.53 2.30
N ARG A 21 -46.66 -17.71 2.78
CA ARG A 21 -45.29 -17.65 2.27
C ARG A 21 -44.33 -17.99 3.41
N LEU A 22 -43.63 -19.11 3.27
CA LEU A 22 -42.57 -19.52 4.20
C LEU A 22 -41.21 -19.22 3.57
N ASP A 23 -40.46 -18.33 4.20
CA ASP A 23 -39.08 -17.96 3.88
C ASP A 23 -38.15 -18.59 4.92
N LEU A 24 -37.13 -19.31 4.48
CA LEU A 24 -36.17 -19.98 5.35
C LEU A 24 -34.76 -19.65 4.86
N GLU A 25 -33.87 -19.22 5.76
CA GLU A 25 -32.44 -19.15 5.50
C GLU A 25 -31.70 -19.95 6.58
N TYR A 26 -30.85 -20.89 6.20
CA TYR A 26 -30.03 -21.65 7.15
C TYR A 26 -28.71 -22.15 6.55
N GLY A 27 -27.72 -22.39 7.41
CA GLY A 27 -26.35 -22.72 7.01
C GLY A 27 -25.30 -21.88 7.74
N ASP A 28 -24.34 -21.31 7.00
CA ASP A 28 -23.28 -20.45 7.54
C ASP A 28 -23.85 -19.12 8.08
N THR A 29 -24.96 -18.67 7.51
CA THR A 29 -25.72 -17.48 7.91
C THR A 29 -27.20 -17.81 8.08
N GLY A 30 -27.94 -16.91 8.71
CA GLY A 30 -29.36 -17.12 9.05
C GLY A 30 -29.50 -18.16 10.17
N ASN A 31 -30.29 -19.19 9.89
CA ASN A 31 -30.86 -20.21 10.78
C ASN A 31 -32.15 -19.74 11.46
N ASP A 32 -33.02 -19.16 10.65
CA ASP A 32 -34.33 -18.62 11.02
C ASP A 32 -35.33 -18.84 9.87
N PHE A 33 -36.59 -18.54 10.16
CA PHE A 33 -37.65 -18.51 9.17
C PHE A 33 -38.58 -17.33 9.40
N GLU A 34 -39.24 -16.94 8.32
CA GLU A 34 -40.34 -15.99 8.32
C GLU A 34 -41.54 -16.62 7.60
N LEU A 35 -42.68 -16.69 8.28
CA LEU A 35 -43.95 -17.12 7.70
C LEU A 35 -44.89 -15.93 7.61
N THR A 36 -45.26 -15.55 6.40
CA THR A 36 -46.22 -14.48 6.14
C THR A 36 -47.60 -15.04 5.81
N LEU A 37 -48.63 -14.47 6.43
CA LEU A 37 -50.04 -14.66 6.11
C LEU A 37 -50.70 -13.31 5.82
N ASP A 38 -51.77 -13.32 5.03
CA ASP A 38 -52.66 -12.16 4.92
C ASP A 38 -53.37 -11.92 6.27
N ILE A 39 -53.54 -10.66 6.67
CA ILE A 39 -54.24 -10.30 7.91
C ILE A 39 -55.69 -10.81 7.93
N ASP A 40 -56.32 -10.96 6.77
CA ASP A 40 -57.69 -11.45 6.61
C ASP A 40 -57.75 -13.00 6.64
N SER A 41 -56.62 -13.70 6.67
CA SER A 41 -56.61 -15.15 6.89
C SER A 41 -57.28 -15.49 8.22
N GLU A 42 -58.06 -16.56 8.26
CA GLU A 42 -58.66 -17.06 9.52
C GLU A 42 -57.65 -17.91 10.34
N GLN A 43 -56.51 -18.27 9.74
CA GLN A 43 -55.49 -19.11 10.36
C GLN A 43 -54.54 -18.26 11.21
N ARG A 44 -54.34 -18.66 12.47
CA ARG A 44 -53.38 -18.05 13.40
C ARG A 44 -52.57 -19.15 14.05
N LEU A 45 -51.28 -18.86 14.25
CA LEU A 45 -50.35 -19.73 14.94
C LEU A 45 -50.17 -19.24 16.37
N ASP A 46 -50.04 -20.19 17.29
CA ASP A 46 -49.70 -19.93 18.68
C ASP A 46 -48.19 -19.67 18.83
N ASP A 47 -47.81 -18.95 19.88
CA ASP A 47 -46.41 -18.83 20.29
C ASP A 47 -45.85 -20.23 20.59
N GLY A 48 -44.69 -20.57 20.00
CA GLY A 48 -44.09 -21.90 20.12
C GLY A 48 -44.68 -22.97 19.20
N ALA A 49 -45.65 -22.64 18.33
CA ALA A 49 -46.10 -23.55 17.28
C ALA A 49 -44.97 -23.89 16.30
N TYR A 50 -45.05 -25.09 15.69
CA TYR A 50 -44.18 -25.47 14.59
C TYR A 50 -44.82 -25.11 13.26
N VAL A 51 -43.97 -24.71 12.32
CA VAL A 51 -44.28 -24.57 10.90
C VAL A 51 -43.34 -25.47 10.14
N TYR A 52 -43.85 -26.32 9.27
CA TYR A 52 -43.01 -27.31 8.61
C TYR A 52 -43.55 -27.78 7.26
N VAL A 53 -42.66 -28.33 6.44
CA VAL A 53 -42.98 -29.15 5.28
C VAL A 53 -42.54 -30.58 5.60
N GLU A 54 -43.49 -31.52 5.56
CA GLU A 54 -43.27 -32.92 5.95
C GLU A 54 -42.10 -33.58 5.20
N GLY A 55 -41.26 -34.31 5.94
CA GLY A 55 -40.15 -35.08 5.37
C GLY A 55 -38.99 -34.22 4.85
N THR A 56 -38.98 -32.92 5.15
CA THR A 56 -37.93 -31.98 4.75
C THR A 56 -37.30 -31.29 5.94
N GLU A 57 -36.19 -30.61 5.72
CA GLU A 57 -35.56 -29.71 6.69
C GLU A 57 -36.26 -28.33 6.78
N TRP A 58 -37.35 -28.11 6.04
CA TRP A 58 -37.99 -26.81 5.88
C TRP A 58 -39.01 -26.60 7.00
N GLY A 59 -38.55 -25.98 8.09
CA GLY A 59 -39.43 -25.66 9.20
C GLY A 59 -38.71 -25.04 10.38
N GLY A 60 -39.50 -24.67 11.38
CA GLY A 60 -39.04 -24.01 12.58
C GLY A 60 -40.11 -23.84 13.64
N VAL A 61 -39.70 -23.22 14.75
CA VAL A 61 -40.56 -22.88 15.89
C VAL A 61 -40.85 -21.39 15.90
N VAL A 62 -42.12 -21.00 16.01
CA VAL A 62 -42.55 -19.60 16.12
C VAL A 62 -42.04 -19.01 17.44
N ASP A 63 -41.19 -18.00 17.36
CA ASP A 63 -40.64 -17.30 18.53
C ASP A 63 -41.21 -15.88 18.69
N ALA A 64 -41.70 -15.28 17.60
CA ALA A 64 -42.23 -13.93 17.57
C ALA A 64 -43.33 -13.73 16.51
N LEU A 65 -44.12 -12.67 16.70
CA LEU A 65 -45.19 -12.26 15.81
C LEU A 65 -45.10 -10.75 15.57
N GLU A 66 -45.17 -10.35 14.30
CA GLU A 66 -45.30 -8.97 13.85
C GLU A 66 -46.57 -8.81 13.02
N SER A 67 -47.26 -7.68 13.16
CA SER A 67 -48.40 -7.33 12.32
C SER A 67 -48.15 -6.00 11.63
N ASN A 68 -48.34 -5.96 10.32
CA ASN A 68 -48.10 -4.78 9.50
C ASN A 68 -49.39 -4.35 8.78
N SER A 69 -50.08 -3.36 9.33
CA SER A 69 -51.32 -2.82 8.75
C SER A 69 -51.13 -2.08 7.42
N GLY A 70 -49.91 -1.69 7.06
CA GLY A 70 -49.61 -1.05 5.78
C GLY A 70 -49.50 -2.05 4.62
N ASN A 71 -49.02 -3.26 4.90
CA ASN A 71 -48.84 -4.33 3.92
C ASN A 71 -49.94 -5.42 4.01
N ASN A 72 -50.96 -5.23 4.85
CA ASN A 72 -52.06 -6.17 5.08
C ASN A 72 -51.61 -7.59 5.47
N THR A 73 -50.52 -7.70 6.25
CA THR A 73 -49.88 -8.99 6.55
C THR A 73 -49.64 -9.19 8.04
N ILE A 74 -49.61 -10.46 8.43
CA ILE A 74 -49.15 -10.96 9.71
C ILE A 74 -47.93 -11.84 9.44
N THR A 75 -46.85 -11.58 10.16
CA THR A 75 -45.57 -12.24 9.96
C THR A 75 -45.16 -12.94 11.25
N TYR A 76 -44.99 -14.25 11.18
CA TYR A 76 -44.45 -15.09 12.25
C TYR A 76 -42.97 -15.29 12.01
N ILE A 77 -42.14 -15.02 13.01
CA ILE A 77 -40.69 -15.08 12.93
C ILE A 77 -40.21 -16.11 13.93
N GLY A 78 -39.24 -16.92 13.56
CA GLY A 78 -38.75 -17.96 14.45
C GLY A 78 -37.44 -18.57 14.03
N ARG A 79 -36.90 -19.41 14.90
CA ARG A 79 -35.71 -20.22 14.60
C ARG A 79 -36.11 -21.40 13.74
N SER A 80 -35.31 -21.67 12.70
CA SER A 80 -35.41 -22.94 11.97
C SER A 80 -34.92 -24.11 12.86
N TRP A 81 -35.06 -25.35 12.40
CA TRP A 81 -34.47 -26.52 13.10
C TRP A 81 -32.97 -26.34 13.37
N GLN A 82 -32.24 -25.82 12.38
CA GLN A 82 -30.83 -25.46 12.47
C GLN A 82 -30.62 -24.34 13.51
N GLY A 83 -31.52 -23.37 13.57
CA GLY A 83 -31.50 -22.28 14.55
C GLY A 83 -31.63 -22.77 15.99
N ILE A 84 -32.51 -23.75 16.24
CA ILE A 84 -32.65 -24.38 17.56
C ILE A 84 -31.35 -25.07 17.97
N ILE A 85 -30.65 -25.75 17.04
CA ILE A 85 -29.35 -26.36 17.31
C ILE A 85 -28.28 -25.28 17.53
N ARG A 86 -28.24 -24.25 16.70
CA ARG A 86 -27.29 -23.12 16.79
C ARG A 86 -27.36 -22.43 18.15
N ASP A 87 -28.55 -22.25 18.71
CA ASP A 87 -28.73 -21.58 20.00
C ASP A 87 -28.31 -22.44 21.22
N LYS A 88 -27.81 -23.65 20.98
CA LYS A 88 -27.18 -24.49 22.00
C LYS A 88 -25.66 -24.35 21.96
N VAL A 89 -25.03 -24.46 23.13
CA VAL A 89 -23.57 -24.34 23.27
C VAL A 89 -22.95 -25.70 23.59
N LEU A 90 -21.94 -26.07 22.82
CA LEU A 90 -21.05 -27.18 23.10
C LEU A 90 -19.92 -26.71 24.01
N GLU A 91 -19.99 -27.10 25.26
CA GLU A 91 -18.97 -26.80 26.27
C GLU A 91 -18.27 -28.07 26.77
N PRO A 92 -17.01 -27.97 27.23
CA PRO A 92 -16.31 -29.06 27.91
C PRO A 92 -17.10 -29.61 29.10
N GLN A 93 -16.83 -30.86 29.50
CA GLN A 93 -17.37 -31.36 30.77
C GLN A 93 -16.79 -30.57 31.94
N SER A 94 -17.52 -30.49 33.06
CA SER A 94 -17.02 -29.82 34.26
C SER A 94 -15.69 -30.44 34.69
N GLY A 95 -14.64 -29.63 34.74
CA GLY A 95 -13.27 -30.07 35.07
C GLY A 95 -12.40 -30.46 33.87
N GLU A 96 -12.95 -30.51 32.65
CA GLU A 96 -12.21 -30.80 31.42
C GLU A 96 -11.93 -29.51 30.61
N ASP A 97 -10.80 -29.48 29.91
CA ASP A 97 -10.41 -28.32 29.09
C ASP A 97 -11.20 -28.23 27.78
N TYR A 98 -11.50 -29.40 27.17
CA TYR A 98 -12.13 -29.51 25.85
C TYR A 98 -13.20 -30.60 25.81
N LEU A 99 -14.19 -30.43 24.93
CA LEU A 99 -15.11 -31.50 24.56
C LEU A 99 -14.49 -32.30 23.41
N SER A 100 -14.23 -33.59 23.61
CA SER A 100 -13.77 -34.50 22.55
C SER A 100 -14.74 -35.66 22.40
N VAL A 101 -15.01 -36.04 21.15
CA VAL A 101 -15.91 -37.15 20.80
C VAL A 101 -15.22 -38.11 19.85
N ARG A 102 -15.60 -39.39 19.94
CA ARG A 102 -15.14 -40.43 19.03
C ARG A 102 -16.16 -41.55 18.94
N GLY A 103 -16.47 -42.00 17.73
CA GLY A 103 -17.37 -43.13 17.52
C GLY A 103 -18.05 -43.08 16.17
N GLU A 104 -19.03 -43.96 15.99
CA GLU A 104 -19.96 -43.92 14.85
C GLU A 104 -20.80 -42.63 14.91
N ALA A 105 -21.02 -41.99 13.75
CA ALA A 105 -21.51 -40.61 13.68
C ALA A 105 -22.92 -40.42 14.25
N HIS A 106 -23.87 -41.33 14.00
CA HIS A 106 -25.21 -41.24 14.62
C HIS A 106 -25.14 -41.45 16.14
N GLY A 107 -24.32 -42.38 16.62
CA GLY A 107 -24.09 -42.61 18.03
C GLY A 107 -23.51 -41.38 18.74
N VAL A 108 -22.54 -40.71 18.12
CA VAL A 108 -21.99 -39.45 18.64
C VAL A 108 -23.04 -38.33 18.61
N LEU A 109 -23.77 -38.19 17.51
CA LEU A 109 -24.81 -37.17 17.38
C LEU A 109 -25.93 -37.36 18.42
N LYS A 110 -26.33 -38.60 18.73
CA LYS A 110 -27.31 -38.94 19.78
C LYS A 110 -26.82 -38.51 21.16
N GLN A 111 -25.54 -38.71 21.46
CA GLN A 111 -24.93 -38.22 22.72
C GLN A 111 -24.94 -36.70 22.79
N LEU A 112 -24.66 -36.01 21.67
CA LEU A 112 -24.69 -34.55 21.62
C LEU A 112 -26.11 -34.01 21.81
N VAL A 113 -27.12 -34.56 21.11
CA VAL A 113 -28.53 -34.16 21.28
C VAL A 113 -29.00 -34.32 22.73
N GLN A 114 -28.64 -35.43 23.38
CA GLN A 114 -28.94 -35.64 24.80
C GLN A 114 -28.24 -34.61 25.69
N ARG A 115 -26.94 -34.36 25.46
CA ARG A 115 -26.15 -33.37 26.20
C ARG A 115 -26.74 -31.96 26.09
N LEU A 116 -27.23 -31.59 24.91
CA LEU A 116 -27.80 -30.27 24.63
C LEU A 116 -29.24 -30.09 25.15
N GLY A 117 -29.81 -31.13 25.76
CA GLY A 117 -31.19 -31.13 26.27
C GLY A 117 -32.22 -31.00 25.15
N LEU A 118 -31.91 -31.53 23.95
CA LEU A 118 -32.77 -31.47 22.77
C LEU A 118 -33.53 -32.77 22.51
N ALA A 119 -33.30 -33.81 23.32
CA ALA A 119 -33.83 -35.16 23.09
C ALA A 119 -35.37 -35.28 23.12
N SER A 120 -36.09 -34.26 23.62
CA SER A 120 -37.55 -34.19 23.59
C SER A 120 -38.13 -33.71 22.27
N GLN A 121 -37.32 -33.09 21.42
CA GLN A 121 -37.75 -32.57 20.10
C GLN A 121 -36.94 -33.18 18.96
N PHE A 122 -35.68 -33.54 19.23
CA PHE A 122 -34.75 -34.08 18.24
C PHE A 122 -34.49 -35.55 18.48
N LYS A 123 -34.61 -36.33 17.41
CA LYS A 123 -34.25 -37.75 17.33
C LYS A 123 -33.08 -37.91 16.37
N VAL A 124 -32.25 -38.93 16.58
CA VAL A 124 -31.21 -39.31 15.62
C VAL A 124 -31.59 -40.67 15.03
N SER A 125 -31.33 -40.87 13.73
CA SER A 125 -31.55 -42.17 13.06
C SER A 125 -30.89 -43.31 13.84
N GLU A 126 -31.60 -44.42 13.99
CA GLU A 126 -31.11 -45.64 14.65
C GLU A 126 -30.31 -46.54 13.70
N GLU A 127 -30.27 -46.22 12.41
CA GLU A 127 -29.44 -46.91 11.43
C GLU A 127 -27.96 -46.59 11.64
N THR A 128 -27.06 -47.43 11.13
CA THR A 128 -25.62 -47.11 11.11
C THR A 128 -25.34 -46.15 9.96
N SER A 129 -24.71 -45.01 10.23
CA SER A 129 -24.28 -44.06 9.18
C SER A 129 -23.12 -44.58 8.34
N GLY A 130 -22.37 -45.57 8.84
CA GLY A 130 -21.13 -46.06 8.24
C GLY A 130 -19.93 -45.12 8.41
N ILE A 131 -20.12 -43.98 9.08
CA ILE A 131 -19.12 -42.92 9.24
C ILE A 131 -18.61 -42.92 10.68
N THR A 132 -17.29 -42.81 10.83
CA THR A 132 -16.64 -42.69 12.14
C THR A 132 -16.07 -41.30 12.30
N VAL A 133 -16.44 -40.61 13.37
CA VAL A 133 -15.92 -39.28 13.72
C VAL A 133 -14.92 -39.37 14.87
N LYS A 134 -13.92 -38.49 14.85
CA LYS A 134 -13.00 -38.24 15.97
C LYS A 134 -12.65 -36.76 15.98
N TYR A 135 -13.25 -36.00 16.90
CA TYR A 135 -13.16 -34.55 16.86
C TYR A 135 -13.04 -33.93 18.24
N THR A 136 -12.33 -32.81 18.32
CA THR A 136 -12.21 -31.97 19.52
C THR A 136 -12.78 -30.60 19.18
N PHE A 137 -13.84 -30.20 19.88
CA PHE A 137 -14.54 -28.95 19.61
C PHE A 137 -13.76 -27.74 20.14
N ASP A 138 -13.95 -26.60 19.48
CA ASP A 138 -13.59 -25.30 20.02
C ASP A 138 -14.36 -25.08 21.35
N ARG A 139 -13.71 -24.47 22.35
CA ARG A 139 -14.35 -24.27 23.66
C ARG A 139 -15.54 -23.31 23.52
N TYR A 140 -16.70 -23.72 24.03
CA TYR A 140 -17.92 -22.92 24.05
C TYR A 140 -18.37 -22.46 22.65
N CYS A 141 -18.30 -23.34 21.66
CA CYS A 141 -18.84 -23.06 20.33
C CYS A 141 -20.33 -23.36 20.25
N ASP A 142 -21.04 -22.72 19.32
CA ASP A 142 -22.42 -23.07 19.01
C ASP A 142 -22.50 -24.49 18.41
N ALA A 143 -23.56 -25.21 18.72
CA ALA A 143 -23.65 -26.62 18.37
C ALA A 143 -23.81 -26.86 16.87
N TRP A 144 -24.49 -25.96 16.15
CA TRP A 144 -24.67 -26.07 14.69
C TRP A 144 -23.34 -26.01 13.96
N THR A 145 -22.54 -24.97 14.19
CA THR A 145 -21.22 -24.81 13.60
C THR A 145 -20.27 -25.91 14.06
N GLY A 146 -20.30 -26.26 15.35
CA GLY A 146 -19.49 -27.33 15.91
C GLY A 146 -19.75 -28.68 15.25
N ILE A 147 -21.02 -29.09 15.16
CA ILE A 147 -21.42 -30.37 14.56
C ILE A 147 -21.09 -30.40 13.07
N ARG A 148 -21.33 -29.31 12.33
CA ARG A 148 -20.94 -29.22 10.92
C ARG A 148 -19.44 -29.40 10.71
N LYS A 149 -18.60 -28.72 11.50
CA LYS A 149 -17.14 -28.89 11.45
C LYS A 149 -16.72 -30.33 11.78
N MET A 150 -17.33 -30.93 12.80
CA MET A 150 -17.07 -32.33 13.19
C MET A 150 -17.37 -33.30 12.03
N LEU A 151 -18.51 -33.16 11.37
CA LEU A 151 -18.91 -34.04 10.27
C LEU A 151 -18.07 -33.81 9.02
N ALA A 152 -17.76 -32.54 8.70
CA ALA A 152 -16.93 -32.18 7.56
C ALA A 152 -15.50 -32.77 7.64
N ASP A 153 -14.92 -32.87 8.84
CA ASP A 153 -13.62 -33.53 9.09
C ASP A 153 -13.62 -35.02 8.70
N SER A 154 -14.81 -35.62 8.57
CA SER A 154 -15.02 -37.02 8.15
C SER A 154 -15.75 -37.12 6.79
N SER A 155 -15.69 -36.07 5.96
CA SER A 155 -16.35 -36.01 4.65
C SER A 155 -17.86 -36.30 4.71
N ALA A 156 -18.52 -35.83 5.76
CA ALA A 156 -19.94 -36.05 6.01
C ALA A 156 -20.67 -34.73 6.29
N ARG A 157 -21.99 -34.74 6.12
CA ARG A 157 -22.89 -33.63 6.42
C ARG A 157 -24.07 -34.08 7.29
N LEU A 158 -24.66 -33.12 7.99
CA LEU A 158 -25.89 -33.31 8.75
C LEU A 158 -27.09 -33.22 7.80
N ASN A 159 -28.06 -34.10 7.97
CA ASN A 159 -29.35 -34.11 7.30
C ASN A 159 -30.45 -33.99 8.37
N ILE A 160 -31.46 -33.17 8.09
CA ILE A 160 -32.58 -32.90 9.00
C ILE A 160 -33.88 -33.15 8.26
N GLU A 161 -34.82 -33.82 8.91
CA GLU A 161 -36.17 -34.04 8.39
C GLU A 161 -37.16 -33.85 9.55
N TYR A 162 -38.35 -33.32 9.28
CA TYR A 162 -39.44 -33.36 10.25
C TYR A 162 -40.36 -34.55 9.97
N ASP A 163 -40.59 -35.38 10.99
CA ASP A 163 -41.52 -36.51 10.96
C ASP A 163 -42.74 -36.16 11.81
N SER A 164 -43.88 -35.87 11.18
CA SER A 164 -45.13 -35.52 11.88
C SER A 164 -45.77 -36.70 12.61
N ILE A 165 -45.49 -37.95 12.19
CA ILE A 165 -46.01 -39.15 12.85
C ILE A 165 -45.36 -39.33 14.22
N GLU A 166 -44.03 -39.19 14.26
CA GLU A 166 -43.27 -39.24 15.51
C GLU A 166 -43.28 -37.91 16.27
N ARG A 167 -43.61 -36.80 15.59
CA ARG A 167 -43.54 -35.41 16.09
C ARG A 167 -42.14 -35.01 16.52
N MET A 168 -41.16 -35.43 15.73
CA MET A 168 -39.75 -35.28 16.04
C MET A 168 -39.00 -34.73 14.84
N ILE A 169 -38.00 -33.90 15.13
CA ILE A 169 -36.99 -33.45 14.18
C ILE A 169 -35.94 -34.55 14.11
N VAL A 170 -35.90 -35.28 13.00
CA VAL A 170 -35.04 -36.43 12.78
C VAL A 170 -33.73 -35.97 12.17
N LEU A 171 -32.63 -36.27 12.85
CA LEU A 171 -31.27 -36.02 12.39
C LEU A 171 -30.65 -37.31 11.84
N SER A 172 -29.97 -37.20 10.70
CA SER A 172 -29.11 -38.25 10.17
C SER A 172 -27.83 -37.67 9.60
N VAL A 173 -26.83 -38.52 9.36
CA VAL A 173 -25.53 -38.14 8.81
C VAL A 173 -25.39 -38.82 7.45
N LYS A 174 -25.11 -38.02 6.42
CA LYS A 174 -24.91 -38.47 5.04
C LYS A 174 -23.48 -38.15 4.60
N PRO A 175 -22.83 -38.97 3.74
CA PRO A 175 -21.57 -38.58 3.10
C PRO A 175 -21.77 -37.30 2.27
N ILE A 176 -20.80 -36.40 2.27
CA ILE A 176 -20.79 -35.23 1.38
C ILE A 176 -20.86 -35.72 -0.06
N THR A 177 -21.81 -35.18 -0.82
CA THR A 177 -21.96 -35.50 -2.25
C THR A 177 -21.10 -34.50 -3.03
N ASP A 178 -20.26 -35.04 -3.92
CA ASP A 178 -19.53 -34.24 -4.90
C ASP A 178 -20.31 -34.29 -6.21
N TRP A 179 -20.81 -33.15 -6.65
CA TRP A 179 -21.65 -33.00 -7.84
C TRP A 179 -20.83 -32.61 -9.08
N THR A 180 -19.49 -32.69 -9.02
CA THR A 180 -18.61 -32.25 -10.11
C THR A 180 -18.46 -33.26 -11.24
N ASP A 181 -18.89 -34.51 -11.06
CA ASP A 181 -18.73 -35.62 -12.00
C ASP A 181 -20.03 -36.04 -12.74
N GLY A 182 -21.14 -35.31 -12.51
CA GLY A 182 -22.44 -35.54 -13.15
C GLY A 182 -22.50 -35.11 -14.63
N ALA A 183 -23.30 -35.84 -15.42
CA ALA A 183 -23.53 -35.57 -16.85
C ALA A 183 -24.26 -34.24 -17.13
N ASP A 184 -24.84 -33.63 -16.10
CA ASP A 184 -25.68 -32.42 -16.17
C ASP A 184 -25.05 -31.21 -15.44
N ALA A 185 -23.71 -31.12 -15.40
CA ALA A 185 -22.99 -29.96 -14.85
C ALA A 185 -23.17 -28.65 -15.67
N GLU A 186 -24.19 -28.57 -16.54
CA GLU A 186 -24.41 -27.48 -17.51
C GLU A 186 -25.51 -26.48 -17.12
N HIS A 187 -26.21 -26.63 -15.99
CA HIS A 187 -27.38 -25.79 -15.68
C HIS A 187 -27.31 -25.11 -14.31
N SER A 188 -26.49 -24.06 -14.23
CA SER A 188 -26.65 -23.05 -13.18
C SER A 188 -26.16 -21.67 -13.62
N ASP A 189 -26.99 -20.64 -13.37
CA ASP A 189 -26.58 -19.25 -13.50
C ASP A 189 -25.66 -18.89 -12.33
N VAL A 190 -24.38 -19.19 -12.52
CA VAL A 190 -23.33 -18.97 -11.52
C VAL A 190 -22.81 -17.53 -11.63
N THR A 191 -23.05 -16.71 -10.60
CA THR A 191 -22.40 -15.40 -10.47
C THR A 191 -21.16 -15.52 -9.58
N ILE A 192 -19.99 -15.64 -10.18
CA ILE A 192 -18.70 -15.65 -9.45
C ILE A 192 -18.19 -14.23 -9.28
N LYS A 193 -18.04 -13.78 -8.03
CA LYS A 193 -17.24 -12.58 -7.71
C LYS A 193 -15.89 -13.03 -7.19
N ARG A 194 -14.90 -13.04 -8.09
CA ARG A 194 -13.50 -13.29 -7.75
C ARG A 194 -12.85 -12.03 -7.17
N VAL A 195 -12.32 -12.13 -5.95
CA VAL A 195 -11.47 -11.11 -5.35
C VAL A 195 -10.05 -11.34 -5.86
N VAL A 196 -9.68 -10.62 -6.92
CA VAL A 196 -8.36 -10.72 -7.58
C VAL A 196 -7.16 -10.38 -6.68
N ARG A 197 -7.39 -9.77 -5.51
CA ARG A 197 -6.37 -9.49 -4.50
C ARG A 197 -6.98 -9.62 -3.10
N PRO A 198 -7.01 -10.81 -2.47
CA PRO A 198 -7.46 -10.96 -1.07
C PRO A 198 -6.49 -10.31 -0.09
N TYR A 199 -6.88 -10.15 1.19
CA TYR A 199 -5.93 -9.76 2.24
C TYR A 199 -4.88 -10.86 2.39
N ASN A 200 -3.62 -10.51 2.14
CA ASN A 200 -2.49 -11.44 2.12
C ASN A 200 -1.45 -11.15 3.20
N HIS A 201 -1.71 -10.18 4.09
CA HIS A 201 -0.92 -9.92 5.27
C HIS A 201 -1.85 -9.72 6.48
N LEU A 202 -1.71 -10.58 7.48
CA LEU A 202 -2.45 -10.50 8.73
C LEU A 202 -1.52 -10.14 9.88
N ILE A 203 -1.85 -9.05 10.57
CA ILE A 203 -1.19 -8.65 11.82
C ILE A 203 -2.06 -9.10 12.99
N CYS A 204 -1.65 -10.18 13.66
CA CYS A 204 -2.33 -10.72 14.83
C CYS A 204 -1.85 -10.02 16.10
N LEU A 205 -2.79 -9.48 16.88
CA LEU A 205 -2.53 -8.73 18.10
C LEU A 205 -3.05 -9.49 19.33
N GLY A 206 -2.13 -9.98 20.16
CA GLY A 206 -2.41 -10.80 21.34
C GLY A 206 -2.50 -10.00 22.64
N SER A 207 -2.21 -10.70 23.74
CA SER A 207 -2.07 -10.15 25.08
C SER A 207 -0.89 -9.19 25.25
N GLY A 208 -0.96 -8.37 26.31
CA GLY A 208 0.03 -7.34 26.63
C GLY A 208 -0.39 -5.93 26.19
N GLU A 209 0.29 -4.92 26.74
CA GLU A 209 -0.04 -3.51 26.53
C GLU A 209 1.05 -2.77 25.75
N LEU A 210 0.63 -1.85 24.87
CA LEU A 210 1.51 -0.98 24.09
C LEU A 210 2.66 -1.75 23.43
N LYS A 211 3.92 -1.42 23.75
CA LYS A 211 5.13 -2.06 23.22
C LYS A 211 5.31 -3.52 23.65
N ASN A 212 4.65 -3.93 24.74
CA ASN A 212 4.73 -5.29 25.28
C ASN A 212 3.62 -6.19 24.72
N ARG A 213 2.77 -5.65 23.84
CA ARG A 213 1.71 -6.41 23.20
C ARG A 213 2.32 -7.44 22.24
N ILE A 214 1.84 -8.68 22.31
CA ILE A 214 2.23 -9.73 21.37
C ILE A 214 1.70 -9.35 19.98
N VAL A 215 2.61 -9.30 19.01
CA VAL A 215 2.28 -9.04 17.60
C VAL A 215 2.93 -10.13 16.77
N LEU A 216 2.13 -10.82 15.95
CA LEU A 216 2.60 -11.79 14.97
C LEU A 216 2.12 -11.39 13.58
N HIS A 217 2.95 -11.67 12.58
CA HIS A 217 2.67 -11.37 11.18
C HIS A 217 2.60 -12.67 10.39
N PHE A 218 1.51 -12.85 9.64
CA PHE A 218 1.33 -13.94 8.70
C PHE A 218 1.11 -13.38 7.30
N TYR A 219 1.64 -14.08 6.31
CA TYR A 219 1.61 -13.68 4.91
C TYR A 219 1.13 -14.84 4.05
N ALA A 220 0.30 -14.54 3.05
CA ALA A 220 -0.09 -15.47 2.01
C ALA A 220 0.65 -15.14 0.72
N ASP A 221 1.20 -16.16 0.06
CA ASP A 221 1.82 -16.00 -1.26
C ASP A 221 0.80 -15.87 -2.39
N ALA A 222 1.26 -15.70 -3.64
CA ALA A 222 0.39 -15.60 -4.81
C ALA A 222 -0.47 -16.85 -5.07
N ARG A 223 -0.18 -17.97 -4.40
CA ARG A 223 -0.94 -19.23 -4.44
C ARG A 223 -1.79 -19.43 -3.18
N GLY A 224 -1.83 -18.45 -2.27
CA GLY A 224 -2.55 -18.53 -1.00
C GLY A 224 -1.86 -19.37 0.08
N ASN A 225 -0.60 -19.80 -0.12
CA ASN A 225 0.13 -20.53 0.91
C ASN A 225 0.56 -19.57 2.03
N ILE A 226 0.23 -19.94 3.26
CA ILE A 226 0.47 -19.09 4.42
C ILE A 226 1.81 -19.40 5.05
N SER A 227 2.58 -18.34 5.33
CA SER A 227 3.86 -18.41 6.02
C SER A 227 4.08 -17.14 6.87
N THR A 228 5.25 -17.05 7.50
CA THR A 228 5.71 -15.84 8.18
C THR A 228 6.64 -14.99 7.31
N THR A 229 6.79 -15.34 6.03
CA THR A 229 7.63 -14.62 5.07
C THR A 229 6.79 -13.83 4.09
N GLN A 230 7.00 -12.52 4.03
CA GLN A 230 6.33 -11.67 3.06
C GLN A 230 6.83 -11.94 1.64
N THR A 231 5.90 -12.19 0.72
CA THR A 231 6.21 -12.42 -0.70
C THR A 231 5.54 -11.41 -1.64
N LEU A 232 4.52 -10.69 -1.16
CA LEU A 232 3.80 -9.66 -1.89
C LEU A 232 4.07 -8.30 -1.22
N PHE A 233 4.33 -7.27 -2.03
CA PHE A 233 4.81 -5.96 -1.55
C PHE A 233 4.07 -4.82 -2.25
N GLY A 234 4.07 -3.63 -1.62
CA GLY A 234 3.52 -2.43 -2.22
C GLY A 234 2.00 -2.54 -2.46
N ILE A 235 1.54 -2.25 -3.68
CA ILE A 235 0.11 -2.30 -4.02
C ILE A 235 -0.47 -3.73 -3.97
N ASP A 236 0.38 -4.75 -4.09
CA ASP A 236 -0.04 -6.14 -4.03
C ASP A 236 -0.07 -6.69 -2.59
N GLU A 237 0.50 -5.96 -1.61
CA GLU A 237 0.35 -6.25 -0.19
C GLU A 237 -0.97 -5.68 0.32
N ARG A 238 -1.88 -6.56 0.76
CA ARG A 238 -3.12 -6.13 1.43
C ARG A 238 -3.12 -6.59 2.87
N THR A 239 -3.04 -5.60 3.77
CA THR A 239 -2.85 -5.83 5.20
C THR A 239 -4.12 -5.57 6.00
N THR A 240 -4.41 -6.44 6.96
CA THR A 240 -5.47 -6.26 7.96
C THR A 240 -5.00 -6.73 9.33
N THR A 241 -5.76 -6.40 10.38
CA THR A 241 -5.45 -6.78 11.76
C THR A 241 -6.45 -7.81 12.29
N TYR A 242 -5.97 -8.74 13.12
CA TYR A 242 -6.80 -9.66 13.91
C TYR A 242 -6.52 -9.42 15.38
N ASN A 243 -7.50 -8.88 16.09
CA ASN A 243 -7.35 -8.48 17.47
C ASN A 243 -7.90 -9.56 18.40
N TYR A 244 -7.00 -10.31 19.05
CA TYR A 244 -7.31 -11.31 20.06
C TYR A 244 -6.62 -10.94 21.37
N THR A 245 -7.14 -9.91 22.04
CA THR A 245 -6.50 -9.19 23.16
C THR A 245 -6.00 -10.04 24.32
N ASN A 246 -6.47 -11.27 24.49
CA ASN A 246 -6.10 -12.14 25.60
C ASN A 246 -5.28 -13.37 25.16
N ALA A 247 -5.01 -13.52 23.86
CA ALA A 247 -4.30 -14.67 23.33
C ALA A 247 -2.81 -14.64 23.68
N SER A 248 -2.29 -15.80 24.02
CA SER A 248 -0.86 -16.13 24.06
C SER A 248 -0.26 -16.16 22.66
N ARG A 249 1.07 -16.23 22.58
CA ARG A 249 1.76 -16.35 21.28
C ARG A 249 1.38 -17.66 20.59
N GLU A 250 1.29 -18.74 21.36
CA GLU A 250 1.00 -20.10 20.88
C GLU A 250 -0.42 -20.19 20.29
N GLU A 251 -1.40 -19.55 20.92
CA GLU A 251 -2.76 -19.44 20.38
C GLU A 251 -2.80 -18.65 19.07
N LEU A 252 -2.07 -17.53 18.99
CA LEU A 252 -2.00 -16.75 17.75
C LEU A 252 -1.26 -17.49 16.62
N GLU A 253 -0.26 -18.31 16.92
CA GLU A 253 0.42 -19.17 15.94
C GLU A 253 -0.51 -20.23 15.37
N LYS A 254 -1.47 -20.71 16.17
CA LYS A 254 -2.48 -21.68 15.74
C LYS A 254 -3.63 -21.02 14.96
N ASP A 255 -4.14 -19.89 15.43
CA ASP A 255 -5.38 -19.29 14.90
C ASP A 255 -5.14 -18.19 13.87
N GLY A 256 -3.99 -17.52 13.90
CA GLY A 256 -3.60 -16.51 12.91
C GLY A 256 -3.58 -17.04 11.47
N PRO A 257 -2.92 -18.18 11.19
CA PRO A 257 -2.95 -18.78 9.86
C PRO A 257 -4.36 -19.19 9.41
N LYS A 258 -5.20 -19.70 10.31
CA LYS A 258 -6.60 -20.03 9.97
C LYS A 258 -7.37 -18.79 9.56
N LYS A 259 -7.22 -17.70 10.31
CA LYS A 259 -7.89 -16.43 10.03
C LYS A 259 -7.42 -15.82 8.70
N LEU A 260 -6.12 -15.88 8.41
CA LEU A 260 -5.62 -15.42 7.12
C LEU A 260 -6.11 -16.32 5.96
N LYS A 261 -6.28 -17.62 6.19
CA LYS A 261 -6.86 -18.55 5.21
C LYS A 261 -8.31 -18.21 4.88
N GLU A 262 -9.11 -17.78 5.85
CA GLU A 262 -10.47 -17.27 5.60
C GLU A 262 -10.46 -16.07 4.65
N TYR A 263 -9.51 -15.14 4.82
CA TYR A 263 -9.38 -14.01 3.90
C TYR A 263 -8.87 -14.40 2.51
N GLN A 264 -8.12 -15.51 2.38
CA GLN A 264 -7.73 -16.07 1.09
C GLN A 264 -8.92 -16.67 0.33
N ALA A 265 -9.97 -17.10 1.05
CA ALA A 265 -11.23 -17.58 0.48
C ALA A 265 -12.24 -16.44 0.21
N ALA A 266 -11.77 -15.20 -0.04
CA ALA A 266 -12.63 -14.02 -0.22
C ALA A 266 -13.43 -13.99 -1.53
N ASP A 267 -13.34 -15.03 -2.36
CA ASP A 267 -14.19 -15.20 -3.53
C ASP A 267 -15.61 -15.51 -3.06
N SER A 268 -16.56 -14.61 -3.33
CA SER A 268 -17.97 -14.93 -3.11
C SER A 268 -18.51 -15.51 -4.41
N ILE A 269 -18.83 -16.79 -4.38
CA ILE A 269 -19.52 -17.46 -5.47
C ILE A 269 -21.00 -17.44 -5.07
N ASN A 270 -21.81 -16.69 -5.80
CA ASN A 270 -23.26 -16.74 -5.64
C ASN A 270 -23.79 -17.65 -6.74
N VAL A 271 -24.18 -18.86 -6.36
CA VAL A 271 -24.70 -19.84 -7.32
C VAL A 271 -26.19 -19.94 -7.09
N THR A 272 -26.97 -19.41 -8.04
CA THR A 272 -28.38 -19.75 -8.14
C THR A 272 -28.46 -21.03 -8.96
N LEU A 273 -28.70 -22.14 -8.27
CA LEU A 273 -28.94 -23.45 -8.90
C LEU A 273 -30.43 -23.54 -9.23
N ASP A 274 -30.78 -24.09 -10.39
CA ASP A 274 -32.17 -24.28 -10.80
C ASP A 274 -32.85 -25.37 -9.95
N ASP A 275 -34.19 -25.33 -9.89
CA ASP A 275 -35.05 -26.06 -8.95
C ASP A 275 -35.08 -27.60 -9.12
N ASP A 276 -34.37 -28.16 -10.10
CA ASP A 276 -34.47 -29.59 -10.47
C ASP A 276 -33.62 -30.52 -9.58
N GLU A 277 -32.57 -30.02 -8.93
CA GLU A 277 -31.71 -30.79 -8.02
C GLU A 277 -31.55 -30.12 -6.64
N GLU A 278 -31.82 -30.88 -5.57
CA GLU A 278 -31.70 -30.39 -4.19
C GLU A 278 -30.32 -30.73 -3.61
N PHE A 279 -29.49 -29.70 -3.41
CA PHE A 279 -28.20 -29.81 -2.75
C PHE A 279 -28.32 -29.71 -1.23
N GLY A 280 -27.53 -30.53 -0.52
CA GLY A 280 -27.41 -30.45 0.93
C GLY A 280 -26.34 -29.47 1.37
N ILE A 281 -26.52 -28.84 2.54
CA ILE A 281 -25.49 -28.00 3.13
C ILE A 281 -24.24 -28.83 3.42
N GLY A 282 -23.09 -28.40 2.90
CA GLY A 282 -21.83 -29.12 2.94
C GLY A 282 -21.50 -29.92 1.66
N ASP A 283 -22.42 -30.02 0.70
CA ASP A 283 -22.14 -30.64 -0.61
C ASP A 283 -21.19 -29.79 -1.46
N ILE A 284 -20.51 -30.44 -2.41
CA ILE A 284 -19.59 -29.79 -3.34
C ILE A 284 -20.28 -29.66 -4.69
N VAL A 285 -20.41 -28.44 -5.19
CA VAL A 285 -21.05 -28.14 -6.48
C VAL A 285 -20.03 -27.55 -7.46
N PRO A 286 -20.14 -27.90 -8.76
CA PRO A 286 -19.37 -27.23 -9.80
C PRO A 286 -19.94 -25.82 -10.03
N GLY A 287 -19.07 -24.90 -10.43
CA GLY A 287 -19.43 -23.57 -10.90
C GLY A 287 -18.60 -23.21 -12.11
N ILE A 288 -19.23 -22.65 -13.14
CA ILE A 288 -18.55 -22.17 -14.33
C ILE A 288 -18.78 -20.67 -14.40
N ASP A 289 -17.71 -19.88 -14.47
CA ASP A 289 -17.84 -18.47 -14.85
C ASP A 289 -18.04 -18.39 -16.38
N PRO A 290 -19.23 -18.04 -16.90
CA PRO A 290 -19.49 -18.03 -18.34
C PRO A 290 -18.68 -16.96 -19.09
N VAL A 291 -18.14 -15.97 -18.39
CA VAL A 291 -17.34 -14.90 -18.99
C VAL A 291 -15.87 -15.31 -19.10
N THR A 292 -15.31 -15.94 -18.05
CA THR A 292 -13.89 -16.31 -18.02
C THR A 292 -13.60 -17.76 -18.39
N GLY A 293 -14.63 -18.62 -18.44
CA GLY A 293 -14.48 -20.06 -18.66
C GLY A 293 -13.82 -20.80 -17.50
N LEU A 294 -13.74 -20.18 -16.32
CA LEU A 294 -13.11 -20.78 -15.15
C LEU A 294 -14.07 -21.78 -14.49
N HIS A 295 -13.63 -23.03 -14.34
CA HIS A 295 -14.29 -24.01 -13.50
C HIS A 295 -13.81 -23.84 -12.05
N VAL A 296 -14.76 -23.70 -11.14
CA VAL A 296 -14.53 -23.67 -9.70
C VAL A 296 -15.39 -24.74 -9.05
N THR A 297 -14.94 -25.25 -7.90
CA THR A 297 -15.74 -26.13 -7.04
C THR A 297 -16.02 -25.36 -5.76
N ALA A 298 -17.26 -25.37 -5.31
CA ALA A 298 -17.67 -24.64 -4.11
C ALA A 298 -18.46 -25.54 -3.16
N THR A 299 -18.32 -25.29 -1.86
CA THR A 299 -19.10 -25.98 -0.85
C THR A 299 -20.36 -25.19 -0.55
N VAL A 300 -21.51 -25.86 -0.53
CA VAL A 300 -22.79 -25.24 -0.17
C VAL A 300 -22.77 -24.81 1.30
N GLY A 301 -22.77 -23.49 1.53
CA GLY A 301 -22.63 -22.89 2.85
C GLY A 301 -23.96 -22.51 3.48
N THR A 302 -24.84 -21.86 2.70
CA THR A 302 -26.18 -21.43 3.12
C THR A 302 -27.20 -21.80 2.06
N LYS A 303 -28.40 -22.18 2.50
CA LYS A 303 -29.57 -22.44 1.67
C LYS A 303 -30.67 -21.43 2.03
N VAL A 304 -31.31 -20.87 1.00
CA VAL A 304 -32.45 -19.95 1.12
C VAL A 304 -33.62 -20.55 0.36
N ILE A 305 -34.75 -20.74 1.04
CA ILE A 305 -35.90 -21.48 0.53
C ILE A 305 -37.13 -20.60 0.69
N ILE A 306 -37.87 -20.45 -0.40
CA ILE A 306 -39.16 -19.76 -0.39
C ILE A 306 -40.21 -20.76 -0.83
N VAL A 307 -41.13 -21.09 0.06
CA VAL A 307 -42.28 -21.95 -0.19
C VAL A 307 -43.54 -21.10 -0.19
N THR A 308 -44.35 -21.26 -1.23
CA THR A 308 -45.70 -20.71 -1.33
C THR A 308 -46.65 -21.81 -1.79
N ASP A 309 -47.96 -21.55 -1.75
CA ASP A 309 -48.98 -22.45 -2.28
C ASP A 309 -48.76 -22.86 -3.76
N THR A 310 -48.01 -22.07 -4.53
CA THR A 310 -47.88 -22.23 -6.00
C THR A 310 -46.46 -22.44 -6.50
N GLN A 311 -45.45 -22.22 -5.66
CA GLN A 311 -44.05 -22.23 -6.06
C GLN A 311 -43.15 -22.56 -4.88
N VAL A 312 -42.13 -23.37 -5.15
CA VAL A 312 -40.93 -23.51 -4.31
C VAL A 312 -39.79 -22.88 -5.09
N SER A 313 -38.96 -22.09 -4.42
CA SER A 313 -37.70 -21.61 -4.96
C SER A 313 -36.60 -21.91 -3.94
N ILE A 314 -35.50 -22.50 -4.41
CA ILE A 314 -34.33 -22.79 -3.59
C ILE A 314 -33.14 -22.05 -4.19
N SER A 315 -32.37 -21.38 -3.34
CA SER A 315 -31.12 -20.74 -3.76
C SER A 315 -30.03 -21.02 -2.75
N TYR A 316 -28.78 -20.95 -3.21
CA TYR A 316 -27.63 -21.39 -2.44
C TYR A 316 -26.56 -20.29 -2.39
N LYS A 317 -26.02 -20.04 -1.20
CA LYS A 317 -24.78 -19.25 -1.04
C LYS A 317 -23.66 -20.24 -0.80
N VAL A 318 -22.65 -20.22 -1.65
CA VAL A 318 -21.56 -21.19 -1.60
C VAL A 318 -20.23 -20.49 -1.26
N GLY A 319 -19.44 -21.13 -0.41
CA GLY A 319 -18.08 -20.70 -0.09
C GLY A 319 -17.08 -21.54 -0.88
N GLY A 320 -16.10 -20.92 -1.55
CA GLY A 320 -15.18 -21.65 -2.42
C GLY A 320 -13.75 -21.13 -2.42
N THR A 321 -12.82 -22.02 -2.76
CA THR A 321 -11.43 -21.70 -3.10
C THR A 321 -11.28 -21.94 -4.59
N ALA A 322 -10.93 -20.91 -5.38
CA ALA A 322 -10.69 -21.08 -6.81
C ALA A 322 -9.50 -22.05 -7.03
N SER A 323 -9.76 -23.20 -7.66
CA SER A 323 -8.71 -24.11 -8.14
C SER A 323 -8.65 -24.03 -9.66
N ASN A 324 -7.45 -23.78 -10.18
CA ASN A 324 -7.21 -23.67 -11.62
C ASN A 324 -6.96 -25.07 -12.21
N THR A 325 -8.01 -25.90 -12.25
CA THR A 325 -7.88 -27.27 -12.77
C THR A 325 -8.07 -27.23 -14.28
N SER A 326 -6.97 -27.39 -15.02
CA SER A 326 -7.03 -27.69 -16.46
C SER A 326 -7.31 -29.17 -16.61
N SER A 327 -8.54 -29.52 -17.01
CA SER A 327 -8.93 -30.89 -17.32
C SER A 327 -8.38 -31.30 -18.68
N SER A 328 -7.22 -31.95 -18.71
CA SER A 328 -6.77 -32.72 -19.87
C SER A 328 -7.33 -34.15 -19.78
N GLY A 329 -8.57 -34.35 -20.24
CA GLY A 329 -9.17 -35.67 -20.35
C GLY A 329 -8.64 -36.41 -21.57
N THR A 330 -7.69 -37.33 -21.38
CA THR A 330 -7.35 -38.35 -22.39
C THR A 330 -8.34 -39.51 -22.24
N ALA A 331 -9.20 -39.73 -23.23
CA ALA A 331 -10.15 -40.83 -23.24
C ALA A 331 -9.42 -42.16 -23.52
N GLU A 332 -9.41 -43.07 -22.54
CA GLU A 332 -8.96 -44.45 -22.75
C GLU A 332 -10.11 -45.31 -23.29
N HIS A 333 -9.86 -45.95 -24.43
CA HIS A 333 -10.80 -46.82 -25.13
C HIS A 333 -10.81 -48.22 -24.48
N GLY A 334 -11.87 -48.55 -23.74
CA GLY A 334 -12.15 -49.92 -23.29
C GLY A 334 -12.88 -50.72 -24.37
N SER A 335 -12.19 -51.60 -25.09
CA SER A 335 -12.81 -52.58 -25.98
C SER A 335 -13.47 -53.70 -25.16
N SER A 336 -14.80 -53.76 -25.14
CA SER A 336 -15.54 -54.92 -24.64
C SER A 336 -16.31 -55.58 -25.78
N THR A 337 -15.87 -56.79 -26.15
CA THR A 337 -16.60 -57.74 -26.99
C THR A 337 -17.67 -58.40 -26.13
N GLY A 338 -18.90 -57.89 -26.19
CA GLY A 338 -20.06 -58.45 -25.50
C GLY A 338 -21.29 -58.43 -26.41
N SER A 339 -21.67 -59.60 -26.91
CA SER A 339 -22.89 -59.83 -27.68
C SER A 339 -24.12 -59.63 -26.78
N GLY A 340 -24.84 -58.52 -26.99
CA GLY A 340 -26.11 -58.22 -26.31
C GLY A 340 -26.68 -56.92 -26.84
N ALA A 341 -27.35 -56.97 -27.98
CA ALA A 341 -27.99 -55.81 -28.59
C ALA A 341 -29.20 -55.37 -27.73
N VAL A 342 -28.95 -54.45 -26.81
CA VAL A 342 -29.99 -53.56 -26.27
C VAL A 342 -30.00 -52.35 -27.18
N SER A 343 -31.07 -52.16 -27.94
CA SER A 343 -31.27 -50.97 -28.77
C SER A 343 -31.60 -49.78 -27.89
N SER A 344 -30.58 -49.15 -27.29
CA SER A 344 -30.71 -47.80 -26.75
C SER A 344 -30.84 -46.86 -27.95
N SER A 345 -32.04 -46.32 -28.20
CA SER A 345 -32.24 -45.31 -29.21
C SER A 345 -31.56 -44.03 -28.76
N TYR A 346 -30.41 -43.71 -29.35
CA TYR A 346 -29.77 -42.42 -29.18
C TYR A 346 -30.59 -41.38 -29.95
N THR A 347 -31.25 -40.46 -29.24
CA THR A 347 -31.87 -39.30 -29.86
C THR A 347 -30.77 -38.28 -30.11
N ALA A 348 -30.51 -37.96 -31.38
CA ALA A 348 -29.57 -36.91 -31.70
C ALA A 348 -30.17 -35.54 -31.33
N GLY A 349 -29.43 -34.75 -30.55
CA GLY A 349 -29.79 -33.37 -30.26
C GLY A 349 -29.71 -32.49 -31.52
N THR A 350 -30.24 -31.27 -31.43
CA THR A 350 -30.20 -30.28 -32.51
C THR A 350 -28.77 -30.11 -33.06
N GLY A 351 -28.57 -30.26 -34.37
CA GLY A 351 -27.25 -30.14 -35.02
C GLY A 351 -26.42 -31.43 -35.05
N ILE A 352 -26.90 -32.54 -34.46
CA ILE A 352 -26.27 -33.86 -34.56
C ILE A 352 -27.15 -34.78 -35.40
N SER A 353 -26.54 -35.54 -36.30
CA SER A 353 -27.19 -36.63 -37.02
C SER A 353 -26.44 -37.94 -36.77
N ILE A 354 -27.20 -39.00 -36.52
CA ILE A 354 -26.67 -40.36 -36.31
C ILE A 354 -27.15 -41.22 -37.47
N ALA A 355 -26.21 -41.64 -38.32
CA ALA A 355 -26.49 -42.52 -39.46
C ALA A 355 -25.62 -43.78 -39.37
N GLY A 356 -26.24 -44.92 -39.09
CA GLY A 356 -25.54 -46.18 -38.91
C GLY A 356 -24.59 -46.16 -37.71
N ARG A 357 -23.28 -46.24 -37.93
CA ARG A 357 -22.23 -46.16 -36.90
C ARG A 357 -21.50 -44.83 -36.89
N THR A 358 -21.97 -43.85 -37.66
CA THR A 358 -21.32 -42.55 -37.82
C THR A 358 -22.17 -41.47 -37.16
N ILE A 359 -21.55 -40.71 -36.26
CA ILE A 359 -22.12 -39.50 -35.67
C ILE A 359 -21.54 -38.33 -36.45
N SER A 360 -22.40 -37.50 -37.02
CA SER A 360 -22.02 -36.30 -37.76
C SER A 360 -22.62 -35.08 -37.05
N ALA A 361 -21.80 -34.07 -36.80
CA ALA A 361 -22.27 -32.77 -36.30
C ALA A 361 -22.31 -31.79 -37.48
N GLU A 362 -23.49 -31.25 -37.76
CA GLU A 362 -23.68 -30.16 -38.72
C GLU A 362 -23.86 -28.86 -37.94
N VAL A 363 -22.85 -27.99 -38.01
CA VAL A 363 -22.95 -26.62 -37.50
C VAL A 363 -23.73 -25.80 -38.52
N SER A 364 -24.95 -25.39 -38.16
CA SER A 364 -25.79 -24.55 -39.00
C SER A 364 -25.35 -23.09 -38.92
N ARG A 365 -25.75 -22.30 -39.92
CA ARG A 365 -25.52 -20.84 -39.90
C ARG A 365 -26.28 -20.14 -38.75
N ALA A 366 -27.31 -20.78 -38.18
CA ALA A 366 -28.04 -20.28 -37.02
C ALA A 366 -27.21 -20.41 -35.73
N ASP A 367 -26.39 -21.45 -35.60
CA ASP A 367 -25.49 -21.67 -34.46
C ASP A 367 -24.38 -20.60 -34.40
N PHE A 368 -24.05 -20.00 -35.54
CA PHE A 368 -23.07 -18.92 -35.65
C PHE A 368 -23.63 -17.52 -35.35
N LYS A 369 -24.93 -17.37 -35.09
CA LYS A 369 -25.57 -16.06 -34.90
C LYS A 369 -25.10 -15.34 -33.63
N SER A 370 -24.81 -16.09 -32.57
CA SER A 370 -24.23 -15.56 -31.33
C SER A 370 -22.83 -14.98 -31.57
N LEU A 371 -22.01 -15.69 -32.36
CA LEU A 371 -20.67 -15.23 -32.72
C LEU A 371 -20.72 -14.02 -33.66
N GLU A 372 -21.64 -14.00 -34.63
CA GLU A 372 -21.86 -12.86 -35.51
C GLU A 372 -22.28 -11.61 -34.72
N ASN A 373 -23.17 -11.75 -33.73
CA ASN A 373 -23.54 -10.66 -32.83
C ASN A 373 -22.35 -10.15 -32.00
N LYS A 374 -21.54 -11.05 -31.43
CA LYS A 374 -20.33 -10.68 -30.67
C LYS A 374 -19.31 -9.94 -31.54
N VAL A 375 -19.09 -10.40 -32.77
CA VAL A 375 -18.18 -9.76 -33.73
C VAL A 375 -18.70 -8.38 -34.13
N ASN A 376 -20.01 -8.24 -34.36
CA ASN A 376 -20.63 -6.95 -34.69
C ASN A 376 -20.56 -5.96 -33.51
N GLU A 377 -20.79 -6.41 -32.28
CA GLU A 377 -20.68 -5.56 -31.10
C GLU A 377 -19.22 -5.15 -30.83
N ALA A 378 -18.26 -6.07 -30.96
CA ALA A 378 -16.84 -5.75 -30.87
C ALA A 378 -16.41 -4.72 -31.93
N ARG A 379 -16.91 -4.86 -33.16
CA ARG A 379 -16.65 -3.91 -34.24
C ARG A 379 -17.28 -2.54 -33.96
N LYS A 380 -18.48 -2.51 -33.38
CA LYS A 380 -19.16 -1.27 -32.96
C LYS A 380 -18.38 -0.57 -31.85
N VAL A 381 -17.98 -1.27 -30.79
CA VAL A 381 -17.14 -0.74 -29.71
C VAL A 381 -15.83 -0.18 -30.24
N ALA A 382 -15.17 -0.89 -31.16
CA ALA A 382 -13.93 -0.40 -31.79
C ALA A 382 -14.17 0.87 -32.63
N THR A 383 -15.30 0.95 -33.34
CA THR A 383 -15.67 2.12 -34.17
C THR A 383 -16.03 3.32 -33.28
N ASP A 384 -16.80 3.10 -32.23
CA ASP A 384 -17.19 4.13 -31.26
C ASP A 384 -15.96 4.66 -30.53
N SER A 385 -15.05 3.79 -30.10
CA SER A 385 -13.76 4.16 -29.50
C SER A 385 -12.89 4.98 -30.46
N ALA A 386 -12.81 4.59 -31.73
CA ALA A 386 -12.06 5.35 -32.75
C ALA A 386 -12.69 6.74 -33.01
N SER A 387 -14.02 6.83 -33.01
CA SER A 387 -14.75 8.10 -33.12
C SER A 387 -14.53 8.99 -31.89
N GLU A 388 -14.50 8.41 -30.69
CA GLU A 388 -14.26 9.13 -29.43
C GLU A 388 -12.83 9.65 -29.33
N ILE A 389 -11.84 8.86 -29.75
CA ILE A 389 -10.44 9.30 -29.91
C ILE A 389 -10.35 10.45 -30.93
N GLY A 390 -11.06 10.35 -32.06
CA GLY A 390 -11.11 11.43 -33.06
C GLY A 390 -11.71 12.72 -32.50
N ARG A 391 -12.81 12.62 -31.74
CA ARG A 391 -13.45 13.77 -31.07
C ARG A 391 -12.56 14.37 -29.99
N ALA A 392 -11.92 13.56 -29.16
CA ALA A 392 -10.99 14.02 -28.13
C ALA A 392 -9.79 14.75 -28.74
N THR A 393 -9.26 14.26 -29.86
CA THR A 393 -8.15 14.91 -30.58
C THR A 393 -8.56 16.29 -31.12
N LEU A 394 -9.75 16.41 -31.71
CA LEU A 394 -10.31 17.68 -32.18
C LEU A 394 -10.62 18.66 -31.04
N GLN A 395 -10.99 18.15 -29.85
CA GLN A 395 -11.31 18.96 -28.67
C GLN A 395 -10.06 19.55 -28.00
N VAL A 396 -8.90 18.89 -28.13
CA VAL A 396 -7.61 19.41 -27.64
C VAL A 396 -7.09 20.52 -28.56
N ASP A 397 -7.24 20.39 -29.88
CA ASP A 397 -6.82 21.42 -30.84
C ASP A 397 -7.71 22.68 -30.84
N SER A 398 -8.99 22.55 -30.45
CA SER A 398 -9.95 23.66 -30.45
C SER A 398 -10.00 24.51 -29.17
N LYS A 399 -9.33 24.09 -28.08
CA LYS A 399 -9.35 24.85 -26.82
C LYS A 399 -8.51 26.14 -26.83
N VAL A 400 -7.66 26.36 -27.83
CA VAL A 400 -6.97 27.64 -28.03
C VAL A 400 -7.20 28.11 -29.46
N ALA A 401 -8.38 28.67 -29.70
CA ALA A 401 -8.80 29.13 -31.03
C ALA A 401 -8.01 30.36 -31.51
N GLU A 402 -7.55 31.21 -30.58
CA GLU A 402 -6.81 32.43 -30.92
C GLU A 402 -5.81 32.76 -29.80
N VAL A 403 -4.58 33.11 -30.16
CA VAL A 403 -3.61 33.73 -29.26
C VAL A 403 -3.29 35.09 -29.84
N THR A 404 -3.84 36.14 -29.26
CA THR A 404 -3.56 37.53 -29.65
C THR A 404 -2.56 38.14 -28.69
N ALA A 405 -1.60 38.87 -29.25
CA ALA A 405 -0.69 39.72 -28.49
C ALA A 405 -0.71 41.11 -29.11
N THR A 406 -0.65 42.14 -28.27
CA THR A 406 -0.55 43.53 -28.72
C THR A 406 0.91 43.96 -28.73
N THR A 407 1.25 44.88 -29.64
CA THR A 407 2.58 45.48 -29.76
C THR A 407 3.13 45.83 -28.38
N PRO A 408 4.36 45.40 -28.06
CA PRO A 408 5.44 44.96 -28.96
C PRO A 408 5.46 43.46 -29.25
N LEU A 409 4.63 42.69 -28.55
CA LEU A 409 4.67 41.24 -28.58
C LEU A 409 3.80 40.77 -29.74
N LYS A 410 4.37 39.91 -30.57
CA LYS A 410 3.68 39.20 -31.64
C LYS A 410 3.58 37.73 -31.23
N ALA A 411 2.39 37.17 -31.36
CA ALA A 411 2.15 35.75 -31.20
C ALA A 411 1.89 35.15 -32.59
N GLN A 412 2.66 34.14 -32.98
CA GLN A 412 2.45 33.41 -34.22
C GLN A 412 2.30 31.93 -33.92
N ARG A 413 1.19 31.34 -34.38
CA ARG A 413 0.95 29.91 -34.25
C ARG A 413 1.34 29.19 -35.53
N THR A 414 2.16 28.14 -35.39
CA THR A 414 2.47 27.21 -36.48
C THR A 414 2.25 25.79 -35.97
N GLY A 415 1.20 25.12 -36.44
CA GLY A 415 0.77 23.82 -35.92
C GLY A 415 0.37 23.88 -34.44
N GLY A 416 0.92 22.99 -33.61
CA GLY A 416 0.68 22.91 -32.16
C GLY A 416 1.54 23.85 -31.30
N THR A 417 2.45 24.62 -31.90
CA THR A 417 3.39 25.49 -31.17
C THR A 417 3.02 26.96 -31.35
N VAL A 418 3.05 27.72 -30.25
CA VAL A 418 2.88 29.18 -30.23
C VAL A 418 4.25 29.81 -29.98
N ALA A 419 4.75 30.57 -30.96
CA ALA A 419 5.95 31.38 -30.79
C ALA A 419 5.55 32.79 -30.35
N LEU A 420 6.15 33.26 -29.27
CA LEU A 420 6.06 34.65 -28.81
C LEU A 420 7.35 35.37 -29.19
N THR A 421 7.23 36.42 -29.98
CA THR A 421 8.36 37.25 -30.41
C THR A 421 8.13 38.69 -29.98
N HIS A 422 9.17 39.36 -29.50
CA HIS A 422 9.15 40.80 -29.21
C HIS A 422 9.75 41.54 -30.40
N GLU A 423 9.08 42.59 -30.88
CA GLU A 423 9.63 43.43 -31.95
C GLU A 423 10.87 44.16 -31.43
N PRO A 424 12.04 44.01 -32.09
CA PRO A 424 13.28 44.59 -31.58
C PRO A 424 13.16 46.11 -31.44
N SER A 425 13.68 46.67 -30.35
CA SER A 425 13.59 48.11 -30.06
C SER A 425 14.42 48.99 -31.01
N ASN A 426 15.06 48.41 -32.04
CA ASN A 426 16.00 49.05 -32.96
C ASN A 426 17.16 49.81 -32.29
N VAL A 427 17.33 49.67 -30.97
CA VAL A 427 18.42 50.23 -30.17
C VAL A 427 19.37 49.09 -29.77
N THR A 428 20.66 49.23 -30.11
CA THR A 428 21.68 48.23 -29.79
C THR A 428 21.90 48.11 -28.28
N ALA A 429 21.88 46.89 -27.75
CA ALA A 429 22.18 46.62 -26.34
C ALA A 429 23.59 47.14 -25.97
N GLY A 430 23.71 47.83 -24.83
CA GLY A 430 24.96 48.46 -24.38
C GLY A 430 25.16 49.91 -24.83
N ALA A 431 24.22 50.51 -25.57
CA ALA A 431 24.31 51.91 -26.02
C ALA A 431 24.05 52.96 -24.91
N TYR A 432 23.85 52.55 -23.65
CA TYR A 432 23.32 53.42 -22.58
C TYR A 432 24.40 54.14 -21.73
N GLY A 433 25.64 54.18 -22.20
CA GLY A 433 26.77 54.81 -21.51
C GLY A 433 27.79 53.79 -21.02
N SER A 434 28.91 54.28 -20.46
CA SER A 434 29.98 53.43 -19.93
C SER A 434 29.50 52.60 -18.75
N GLU A 435 29.83 51.30 -18.72
CA GLU A 435 29.48 50.37 -17.62
C GLU A 435 30.36 50.56 -16.37
N SER A 436 31.33 51.48 -16.41
CA SER A 436 32.24 51.79 -15.31
C SER A 436 32.55 53.28 -15.22
N ASP A 437 32.93 53.73 -14.01
CA ASP A 437 33.39 55.09 -13.75
C ASP A 437 34.56 55.49 -14.67
N VAL A 438 34.46 56.69 -15.25
CA VAL A 438 35.49 57.25 -16.14
C VAL A 438 36.24 58.35 -15.40
N ASN A 439 37.53 58.13 -15.13
CA ASN A 439 38.43 59.16 -14.61
C ASN A 439 38.94 60.04 -15.77
N ALA A 440 38.33 61.21 -15.94
CA ALA A 440 38.66 62.14 -17.02
C ALA A 440 39.69 63.19 -16.62
N SER A 441 40.60 63.53 -17.54
CA SER A 441 41.60 64.58 -17.39
C SER A 441 41.15 65.90 -18.04
N TRP A 442 41.78 67.01 -17.66
CA TRP A 442 41.50 68.30 -18.28
C TRP A 442 41.73 68.27 -19.79
N GLY A 443 40.73 68.72 -20.56
CA GLY A 443 40.72 68.70 -22.03
C GLY A 443 40.00 67.49 -22.65
N ASP A 444 39.70 66.45 -21.85
CA ASP A 444 39.03 65.25 -22.34
C ASP A 444 37.56 65.51 -22.67
N THR A 445 37.04 64.77 -23.65
CA THR A 445 35.60 64.69 -23.92
C THR A 445 35.07 63.38 -23.34
N VAL A 446 34.17 63.49 -22.37
CA VAL A 446 33.56 62.34 -21.69
C VAL A 446 32.19 62.06 -22.29
N GLN A 447 31.95 60.81 -22.66
CA GLN A 447 30.62 60.32 -23.05
C GLN A 447 29.76 60.16 -21.79
N LEU A 448 28.58 60.78 -21.78
CA LEU A 448 27.57 60.61 -20.75
C LEU A 448 26.57 59.53 -21.16
N GLY A 449 25.79 59.04 -20.20
CA GLY A 449 24.69 58.12 -20.45
C GLY A 449 23.70 58.63 -21.51
N ALA A 450 23.00 57.72 -22.17
CA ALA A 450 22.03 58.08 -23.18
C ALA A 450 20.73 58.60 -22.55
N THR A 451 20.15 59.64 -23.14
CA THR A 451 18.74 60.00 -22.87
C THR A 451 17.88 59.06 -23.69
N VAL A 452 16.96 58.36 -23.03
CA VAL A 452 16.08 57.37 -23.66
C VAL A 452 14.66 57.88 -23.74
N ASN A 453 14.04 57.76 -24.90
CA ASN A 453 12.63 58.05 -25.09
C ASN A 453 11.85 56.73 -25.05
N VAL A 454 10.92 56.62 -24.11
CA VAL A 454 10.01 55.47 -24.01
C VAL A 454 8.62 55.82 -24.51
N ASP A 455 8.01 54.93 -25.28
CA ASP A 455 6.62 55.07 -25.68
C ASP A 455 5.66 54.81 -24.50
N ALA A 456 4.36 55.01 -24.71
CA ALA A 456 3.33 54.79 -23.69
C ALA A 456 3.21 53.32 -23.22
N LEU A 457 3.88 52.40 -23.90
CA LEU A 457 3.90 50.96 -23.61
C LEU A 457 5.25 50.51 -23.00
N GLY A 458 6.19 51.44 -22.79
CA GLY A 458 7.46 51.19 -22.13
C GLY A 458 8.60 50.74 -23.03
N HIS A 459 8.48 50.80 -24.36
CA HIS A 459 9.62 50.51 -25.25
C HIS A 459 10.48 51.73 -25.50
N VAL A 460 11.80 51.53 -25.47
CA VAL A 460 12.76 52.52 -25.94
C VAL A 460 12.61 52.67 -27.46
N THR A 461 12.29 53.88 -27.90
CA THR A 461 12.07 54.24 -29.31
C THR A 461 13.21 55.05 -29.91
N ASP A 462 13.99 55.74 -29.06
CA ASP A 462 15.20 56.48 -29.43
C ASP A 462 16.13 56.54 -28.21
N ALA A 463 17.44 56.55 -28.48
CA ALA A 463 18.49 56.69 -27.46
C ALA A 463 19.60 57.57 -28.00
N GLN A 464 19.79 58.74 -27.40
CA GLN A 464 20.80 59.72 -27.83
C GLN A 464 21.89 59.88 -26.77
N THR A 465 23.13 59.59 -27.15
CA THR A 465 24.32 59.78 -26.31
C THR A 465 24.76 61.23 -26.31
N HIS A 466 25.07 61.74 -25.12
CA HIS A 466 25.56 63.11 -24.94
C HIS A 466 27.02 63.10 -24.53
N THR A 467 27.76 64.16 -24.85
CA THR A 467 29.15 64.33 -24.41
C THR A 467 29.33 65.63 -23.64
N VAL A 468 30.20 65.60 -22.64
CA VAL A 468 30.70 66.82 -21.98
C VAL A 468 32.20 66.92 -22.22
N LYS A 469 32.64 68.08 -22.71
CA LYS A 469 34.05 68.40 -22.90
C LYS A 469 34.58 69.18 -21.71
N LEU A 470 35.58 68.61 -21.03
CA LEU A 470 36.28 69.31 -19.96
C LEU A 470 37.16 70.41 -20.56
N PRO A 471 37.25 71.58 -19.90
CA PRO A 471 38.10 72.65 -20.38
C PRO A 471 39.57 72.23 -20.35
N ALA A 472 40.41 72.89 -21.16
CA ALA A 472 41.84 72.61 -21.19
C ALA A 472 42.48 72.87 -19.82
N LYS A 473 43.55 72.13 -19.51
CA LYS A 473 44.27 72.29 -18.24
C LYS A 473 44.76 73.74 -18.11
N PRO A 474 44.50 74.42 -16.97
CA PRO A 474 45.07 75.74 -16.76
C PRO A 474 46.59 75.65 -16.68
N THR A 475 47.29 76.50 -17.44
CA THR A 475 48.73 76.69 -17.35
C THR A 475 49.02 77.78 -16.33
N TYR A 476 49.84 77.45 -15.32
CA TYR A 476 50.40 78.43 -14.39
C TYR A 476 51.87 78.62 -14.67
N THR A 477 52.34 79.86 -14.59
CA THR A 477 53.75 80.23 -14.63
C THR A 477 54.40 79.99 -13.26
N ALA A 478 55.72 79.75 -13.23
CA ALA A 478 56.46 79.56 -11.97
C ALA A 478 56.26 80.73 -10.98
N GLN A 479 56.04 81.93 -11.51
CA GLN A 479 55.82 83.15 -10.76
C GLN A 479 54.44 83.19 -10.07
N GLU A 480 53.40 82.65 -10.72
CA GLU A 480 52.04 82.58 -10.15
C GLU A 480 51.94 81.58 -8.99
N VAL A 481 52.81 80.56 -8.96
CA VAL A 481 52.82 79.52 -7.91
C VAL A 481 53.97 79.71 -6.89
N GLY A 482 54.73 80.80 -6.97
CA GLY A 482 55.83 81.11 -6.05
C GLY A 482 57.03 80.15 -6.15
N ALA A 483 57.17 79.41 -7.26
CA ALA A 483 58.26 78.47 -7.47
C ALA A 483 59.44 79.13 -8.21
N ALA A 484 60.67 78.78 -7.83
CA ALA A 484 61.86 79.24 -8.54
C ALA A 484 62.02 78.49 -9.88
N PRO A 485 62.44 79.15 -10.98
CA PRO A 485 62.80 78.49 -12.22
C PRO A 485 63.98 77.53 -11.95
N ALA A 486 63.94 76.33 -12.54
CA ALA A 486 64.82 75.21 -12.17
C ALA A 486 66.32 75.56 -11.98
N ASN A 487 66.95 74.88 -11.01
CA ASN A 487 68.36 74.93 -10.59
C ASN A 487 68.78 76.18 -9.78
N HIS A 488 69.04 75.99 -8.48
CA HIS A 488 69.65 77.00 -7.61
C HIS A 488 70.81 76.39 -6.80
N THR A 489 71.72 77.24 -6.34
CA THR A 489 72.93 76.85 -5.59
C THR A 489 72.82 77.15 -4.10
N HIS A 490 73.26 76.22 -3.25
CA HIS A 490 73.37 76.41 -1.80
C HIS A 490 74.80 76.80 -1.40
N SER A 491 74.98 77.85 -0.60
CA SER A 491 76.31 78.43 -0.30
C SER A 491 77.25 77.56 0.56
N TYR A 492 76.79 76.40 1.09
CA TYR A 492 77.57 75.61 2.08
C TYR A 492 77.63 74.10 1.81
N ALA A 493 77.06 73.61 0.70
CA ALA A 493 77.15 72.21 0.30
C ALA A 493 77.91 72.14 -1.04
N GLY A 494 79.07 71.49 -1.06
CA GLY A 494 79.85 71.37 -2.29
C GLY A 494 79.47 70.19 -3.19
N ALA A 495 78.31 69.57 -2.93
CA ALA A 495 77.72 68.54 -3.78
C ALA A 495 76.43 69.07 -4.43
N SER A 496 76.31 68.90 -5.76
CA SER A 496 75.11 69.20 -6.55
C SER A 496 74.06 68.08 -6.51
N THR A 497 74.29 67.05 -5.70
CA THR A 497 73.37 65.93 -5.47
C THR A 497 73.02 65.80 -3.98
N PRO A 498 71.75 65.51 -3.66
CA PRO A 498 71.35 65.27 -2.27
C PRO A 498 72.19 64.15 -1.62
N GLY A 499 72.79 64.43 -0.47
CA GLY A 499 73.55 63.44 0.32
C GLY A 499 75.05 63.35 0.05
N GLY A 500 75.63 64.22 -0.80
CA GLY A 500 77.09 64.23 -1.05
C GLY A 500 77.93 64.83 0.09
N ASP A 501 79.22 64.50 0.09
CA ASP A 501 80.18 64.88 1.14
C ASP A 501 80.41 66.41 1.21
N ALA A 502 80.68 66.91 2.42
CA ALA A 502 81.08 68.30 2.64
C ALA A 502 82.58 68.48 2.39
N ASN A 503 82.95 69.53 1.64
CA ASN A 503 84.29 69.70 1.09
C ASN A 503 85.34 70.15 2.12
N ALA A 504 84.92 70.63 3.29
CA ALA A 504 85.79 71.00 4.41
C ALA A 504 84.99 71.13 5.72
N ALA A 505 85.61 70.78 6.85
CA ALA A 505 85.10 71.08 8.18
C ALA A 505 85.87 72.26 8.78
N LYS A 506 85.18 73.19 9.44
CA LYS A 506 85.80 74.31 10.16
C LYS A 506 86.26 73.84 11.54
N LYS A 507 87.40 74.31 12.03
CA LYS A 507 87.91 74.03 13.39
C LYS A 507 86.86 74.29 14.48
N LEU A 508 86.98 73.63 15.62
CA LEU A 508 86.12 73.86 16.79
C LEU A 508 86.18 75.34 17.17
N SER A 509 85.02 75.98 17.28
CA SER A 509 84.93 77.40 17.64
C SER A 509 85.52 77.69 19.03
N GLN A 510 85.52 76.68 19.91
CA GLN A 510 86.17 76.72 21.21
C GLN A 510 87.00 75.44 21.40
N ALA A 511 88.30 75.61 21.58
CA ALA A 511 89.22 74.49 21.77
C ALA A 511 88.89 73.70 23.06
N ARG A 512 89.23 72.41 23.07
CA ARG A 512 89.00 71.51 24.20
C ARG A 512 90.32 71.05 24.77
N THR A 513 90.43 71.05 26.10
CA THR A 513 91.60 70.49 26.79
C THR A 513 91.43 68.98 26.92
N ILE A 514 92.36 68.24 26.33
CA ILE A 514 92.48 66.79 26.48
C ILE A 514 93.50 66.54 27.60
N LYS A 515 93.07 65.85 28.66
CA LYS A 515 93.89 65.56 29.84
C LYS A 515 94.02 64.07 30.07
N LEU A 516 95.25 63.61 30.24
CA LEU A 516 95.60 62.27 30.67
C LEU A 516 95.84 62.28 32.20
N VAL A 517 95.16 61.38 32.91
CA VAL A 517 95.28 61.19 34.36
C VAL A 517 95.51 59.71 34.65
N GLY A 518 96.29 59.41 35.69
CA GLY A 518 96.66 58.05 36.07
C GLY A 518 98.16 57.91 36.24
N SER A 519 98.71 56.71 36.03
CA SER A 519 100.13 56.38 36.20
C SER A 519 101.08 57.18 35.30
N VAL A 520 100.54 57.86 34.29
CA VAL A 520 101.19 58.83 33.42
C VAL A 520 100.21 60.02 33.27
N SER A 521 100.67 61.25 33.46
CA SER A 521 99.82 62.44 33.41
C SER A 521 100.36 63.52 32.47
N GLY A 522 99.46 64.20 31.77
CA GLY A 522 99.77 65.28 30.81
C GLY A 522 98.51 65.92 30.22
N THR A 523 98.65 67.09 29.58
CA THR A 523 97.51 67.81 28.97
C THR A 523 97.91 68.49 27.66
N ALA A 524 96.99 68.57 26.69
CA ALA A 524 97.09 69.49 25.55
C ALA A 524 95.71 70.05 25.15
N ILE A 525 95.68 71.15 24.40
CA ILE A 525 94.47 71.77 23.88
C ILE A 525 94.34 71.45 22.39
N PHE A 526 93.16 71.00 21.95
CA PHE A 526 92.88 70.64 20.55
C PHE A 526 91.62 71.36 20.03
N ASP A 527 91.71 71.95 18.83
CA ASP A 527 90.58 72.55 18.10
C ASP A 527 90.39 71.99 16.69
N GLY A 528 91.18 70.99 16.26
CA GLY A 528 91.10 70.39 14.93
C GLY A 528 91.74 71.21 13.81
N SER A 529 92.45 72.30 14.13
CA SER A 529 93.20 73.07 13.11
C SER A 529 94.54 72.43 12.69
N SER A 530 95.13 71.60 13.55
CA SER A 530 96.38 70.87 13.31
C SER A 530 96.56 69.72 14.31
N ASP A 531 97.51 68.82 14.07
CA ASP A 531 97.87 67.73 15.00
C ASP A 531 98.42 68.27 16.33
N VAL A 532 98.17 67.57 17.45
CA VAL A 532 98.66 67.99 18.78
C VAL A 532 99.38 66.85 19.51
N THR A 533 100.44 67.19 20.25
CA THR A 533 101.21 66.24 21.09
C THR A 533 100.96 66.51 22.57
N ILE A 534 100.76 65.46 23.38
CA ILE A 534 100.62 65.56 24.84
C ILE A 534 101.91 65.08 25.50
N ASN A 535 102.64 65.99 26.14
CA ASN A 535 103.82 65.64 26.94
C ASN A 535 103.40 65.12 28.31
N VAL A 536 104.04 64.05 28.78
CA VAL A 536 103.61 63.31 29.98
C VAL A 536 104.73 63.03 31.01
N GLN A 537 104.39 62.91 32.29
CA GLN A 537 105.26 62.44 33.39
C GLN A 537 104.64 61.22 34.10
N GLY A 538 105.43 60.19 34.43
CA GLY A 538 104.95 58.91 35.02
C GLY A 538 105.56 58.51 36.37
N ALA A 539 104.91 57.59 37.09
CA ALA A 539 105.35 57.01 38.38
C ALA A 539 106.05 55.63 38.21
N THR A 540 107.08 55.36 39.02
CA THR A 540 108.03 54.22 38.88
C THR A 540 107.61 52.91 39.60
N GLN A 541 107.96 51.74 38.99
CA GLN A 541 107.90 50.30 39.41
C GLN A 541 106.60 49.51 39.12
N GLY A 542 106.54 48.23 38.69
CA GLY A 542 107.46 47.11 38.37
C GLY A 542 106.63 45.88 37.91
N GLY A 543 107.15 44.99 37.04
CA GLY A 543 106.35 44.08 36.18
C GLY A 543 106.16 42.61 36.59
N ALA A 544 105.57 41.79 35.69
CA ALA A 544 105.76 40.32 35.57
C ALA A 544 105.10 39.76 34.27
N THR A 545 105.78 38.81 33.65
CA THR A 545 105.53 38.13 32.36
C THR A 545 104.78 36.79 32.50
N THR A 546 104.29 36.28 31.36
CA THR A 546 103.51 35.04 31.07
C THR A 546 104.08 33.71 31.61
N PRO A 547 103.33 32.58 31.56
CA PRO A 547 103.59 31.61 30.48
C PRO A 547 102.39 30.76 29.97
N SER A 548 102.66 30.07 28.86
CA SER A 548 101.78 29.28 27.98
C SER A 548 101.54 27.83 28.41
N PHE A 549 100.44 27.20 27.99
CA PHE A 549 100.25 25.73 28.06
C PHE A 549 100.10 25.09 26.66
N PRO A 550 100.79 23.96 26.34
CA PRO A 550 100.71 23.29 25.03
C PRO A 550 99.50 22.35 24.85
N VAL A 551 99.22 21.99 23.60
CA VAL A 551 98.14 21.08 23.16
C VAL A 551 98.42 19.63 23.58
N GLY A 552 97.46 18.99 24.25
CA GLY A 552 97.54 17.58 24.69
C GLY A 552 97.25 17.33 26.17
N SER A 553 97.00 18.36 26.96
CA SER A 553 96.69 18.24 28.40
C SER A 553 95.24 17.80 28.63
N VAL A 554 95.04 16.55 29.06
CA VAL A 554 93.78 16.06 29.64
C VAL A 554 94.04 15.78 31.11
N ILE A 555 93.37 16.49 32.03
CA ILE A 555 93.20 16.02 33.41
C ILE A 555 91.76 16.29 33.86
N GLU A 556 91.20 15.22 34.44
CA GLU A 556 89.80 14.88 34.59
C GLU A 556 89.08 15.56 35.76
N THR A 557 87.74 15.51 35.66
CA THR A 557 86.74 16.16 36.51
C THR A 557 86.46 15.37 37.79
N THR A 558 86.20 16.04 38.92
CA THR A 558 85.90 15.40 40.22
C THR A 558 84.47 15.58 40.74
N SER A 559 83.47 15.93 39.91
CA SER A 559 82.08 15.92 40.37
C SER A 559 81.04 15.81 39.25
N PHE A 560 80.17 14.83 39.40
CA PHE A 560 79.08 14.40 38.52
C PHE A 560 77.77 15.05 39.00
N VAL A 561 77.22 16.02 38.27
CA VAL A 561 75.81 16.40 38.42
C VAL A 561 75.22 16.67 37.03
N ASN A 562 74.39 15.73 36.58
CA ASN A 562 73.41 15.88 35.51
C ASN A 562 72.10 15.47 36.18
N PRO A 563 71.05 16.32 36.33
CA PRO A 563 70.02 16.43 35.29
C PRO A 563 69.08 17.66 35.32
N ALA A 564 68.28 17.79 34.26
CA ALA A 564 66.85 18.13 34.32
C ALA A 564 66.33 19.54 34.68
N ILE A 565 65.56 20.09 33.72
CA ILE A 565 64.17 20.58 33.86
C ILE A 565 63.94 21.95 34.55
N LYS A 566 63.34 22.87 33.78
CA LYS A 566 62.20 23.78 34.08
C LYS A 566 62.13 24.80 32.92
N LEU A 567 61.06 25.16 32.22
CA LEU A 567 59.61 24.94 32.26
C LEU A 567 59.10 25.33 30.84
N ARG A 568 58.26 24.50 30.22
CA ARG A 568 57.21 24.96 29.29
C ARG A 568 55.95 24.12 29.57
N ARG A 569 55.05 24.71 30.35
CA ARG A 569 53.61 24.77 30.03
C ARG A 569 53.29 26.23 29.82
#